data_AF-A0A9N9KK85-F1
#
_entry.id   AF-A0A9N9KK85-F1
#
_cell.length_a   1.000
_cell.length_b   1.000
_cell.length_c   1.000
_cell.angle_alpha   90.00
_cell.angle_beta   90.00
_cell.angle_gamma   90.00
#
_symmetry.space_group_name_H-M   'P 1'
#
loop_
_entity.id
_entity.type
_entity.pdbx_description
1 polymer ?
#
loop_
_entity_poly.entity_id
_entity_poly.type
_entity_poly.pdbx_seq_one_letter_code
_entity_poly.pdbx_strand_id
1 'polypeptide(L)' 'GRKYDQDMVFPSDYHIPELRGEAKGLKEVLKERGLWPEEELRLKEAQELISQQPDFLAQKGQLEEII' A
#
# COMPACT_ATOMS: atom_id res chain seq x y z
N GLY A 1 -8.78 -15.50 -10.46
CA GLY A 1 -8.06 -14.23 -10.30
C GLY A 1 -8.64 -13.46 -9.15
N ARG A 2 -8.00 -13.49 -7.97
CA ARG A 2 -8.25 -12.47 -6.96
C ARG A 2 -7.06 -11.53 -7.01
N LYS A 3 -7.28 -10.46 -7.75
CA LYS A 3 -6.43 -9.29 -7.80
C LYS A 3 -6.17 -8.83 -6.37
N TYR A 4 -4.91 -8.78 -5.96
CA TYR A 4 -4.47 -8.04 -4.79
C TYR A 4 -4.54 -6.53 -5.08
N ASP A 5 -5.65 -6.07 -5.70
CA ASP A 5 -5.94 -4.66 -5.95
C ASP A 5 -6.47 -4.08 -4.64
N GLN A 6 -5.61 -3.92 -3.65
CA GLN A 6 -5.82 -2.80 -2.73
C GLN A 6 -5.12 -1.61 -3.36
N ASP A 7 -5.94 -0.73 -3.93
CA ASP A 7 -5.48 0.50 -4.54
C ASP A 7 -4.70 1.33 -3.53
N MET A 8 -3.51 1.75 -3.95
CA MET A 8 -2.65 2.69 -3.22
C MET A 8 -3.23 4.11 -3.21
N VAL A 9 -4.42 4.30 -3.79
CA VAL A 9 -5.18 5.54 -3.82
C VAL A 9 -6.55 5.31 -3.21
N PHE A 10 -7.17 6.35 -2.68
CA PHE A 10 -8.56 6.27 -2.25
C PHE A 10 -9.49 6.19 -3.46
N PRO A 11 -10.60 5.44 -3.36
CA PRO A 11 -11.54 5.30 -4.46
C PRO A 11 -12.26 6.63 -4.75
N SER A 12 -12.84 6.75 -5.95
CA SER A 12 -13.52 7.97 -6.41
C SER A 12 -14.80 8.29 -5.65
N ASP A 13 -15.37 7.31 -4.94
CA ASP A 13 -16.55 7.44 -4.08
C ASP A 13 -16.21 7.52 -2.58
N TYR A 14 -14.92 7.71 -2.24
CA TYR A 14 -14.49 7.79 -0.85
C TYR A 14 -15.24 8.86 -0.05
N HIS A 15 -15.53 8.57 1.21
CA HIS A 15 -16.42 9.40 2.03
C HIS A 15 -15.88 10.81 2.30
N ILE A 16 -14.55 11.00 2.26
CA ILE A 16 -13.88 12.30 2.36
C ILE A 16 -13.58 12.79 0.94
N PRO A 17 -14.30 13.81 0.42
CA PRO A 17 -14.14 14.26 -0.96
C PRO A 17 -12.73 14.67 -1.35
N GLU A 18 -12.00 15.30 -0.43
CA GLU A 18 -10.64 15.82 -0.62
C GLU A 18 -9.60 14.73 -0.80
N LEU A 19 -9.91 13.49 -0.36
CA LEU A 19 -8.99 12.36 -0.46
C LEU A 19 -9.29 11.47 -1.66
N ARG A 20 -10.40 11.66 -2.37
CA ARG A 20 -10.78 10.81 -3.53
C ARG A 20 -9.72 10.86 -4.62
N GLY A 21 -9.19 9.70 -5.01
CA GLY A 21 -8.12 9.58 -6.01
C GLY A 21 -6.72 9.94 -5.48
N GLU A 22 -6.60 10.43 -4.25
CA GLU A 22 -5.31 10.74 -3.65
C GLU A 22 -4.61 9.47 -3.16
N ALA A 23 -3.28 9.53 -3.14
CA ALA A 23 -2.47 8.43 -2.61
C ALA A 23 -2.72 8.22 -1.11
N LYS A 24 -2.82 6.95 -0.72
CA LYS A 24 -2.88 6.53 0.67
C LYS A 24 -1.48 6.56 1.29
N GLY A 25 -1.42 6.95 2.56
CA GLY A 25 -0.21 6.80 3.35
C GLY A 25 0.06 5.34 3.73
N LEU A 26 1.33 5.03 4.03
CA LEU A 26 1.80 3.70 4.47
C LEU A 26 0.91 3.10 5.58
N LYS A 27 0.49 3.92 6.55
CA LYS A 27 -0.36 3.48 7.66
C LYS A 27 -1.72 2.97 7.21
N GLU A 28 -2.40 3.70 6.33
CA GLU A 28 -3.74 3.32 5.86
C GLU A 28 -3.65 2.05 5.00
N VAL A 29 -2.65 1.98 4.12
CA VAL A 29 -2.39 0.77 3.32
C VAL A 29 -2.13 -0.44 4.22
N LEU A 30 -1.27 -0.32 5.24
CA LEU A 30 -0.97 -1.43 6.14
C LEU A 30 -2.17 -1.84 7.00
N LYS A 31 -3.02 -0.90 7.43
CA LYS A 31 -4.26 -1.20 8.16
C LYS A 31 -5.24 -1.98 7.31
N GLU A 32 -5.49 -1.54 6.08
CA GLU A 32 -6.40 -2.23 5.14
C GLU A 32 -5.91 -3.66 4.83
N ARG A 33 -4.60 -3.90 4.91
CA ARG A 33 -3.98 -5.22 4.73
C ARG A 33 -3.92 -6.06 6.01
N GLY A 34 -4.37 -5.53 7.14
CA GLY A 34 -4.29 -6.21 8.45
C GLY A 34 -2.85 -6.40 8.96
N LEU A 35 -1.91 -5.60 8.46
CA LEU A 35 -0.48 -5.65 8.79
C LEU A 35 -0.04 -4.53 9.73
N TRP A 36 -0.92 -3.57 10.01
CA TRP A 36 -0.66 -2.54 11.01
C TRP A 36 -0.92 -3.11 12.42
N PRO A 37 0.09 -3.20 13.29
CA PRO A 37 -0.10 -3.72 14.64
C PRO A 37 -0.91 -2.76 15.51
N GLU A 38 -1.43 -3.29 16.62
CA GLU A 38 -2.11 -2.48 17.64
C GLU A 38 -1.14 -1.53 18.37
N GLU A 39 0.14 -1.92 18.44
CA GLU A 39 1.24 -1.08 18.92
C GLU A 39 1.76 -0.13 17.84
N GLU A 40 2.42 0.95 18.24
CA GLU A 40 2.97 1.92 17.30
C GLU A 40 4.14 1.31 16.50
N LEU A 41 4.05 1.35 15.17
CA LEU A 41 5.07 0.82 14.27
C LEU A 41 6.03 1.92 13.82
N ARG A 42 7.35 1.70 13.89
CA ARG A 42 8.32 2.68 13.40
C ARG A 42 8.29 2.75 11.88
N LEU A 43 8.66 3.90 11.32
CA LEU A 43 8.67 4.11 9.87
C LEU A 43 9.48 3.05 9.11
N LYS A 44 10.64 2.65 9.63
CA LYS A 44 11.50 1.64 8.99
C LYS A 44 10.80 0.27 8.90
N GLU A 45 10.13 -0.13 9.97
CA GLU A 45 9.38 -1.39 10.02
C GLU A 45 8.19 -1.36 9.05
N ALA A 46 7.52 -0.19 8.92
CA ALA A 46 6.41 -0.02 7.96
C ALA A 46 6.91 -0.19 6.52
N GLN A 47 8.06 0.41 6.22
CA GLN A 47 8.69 0.31 4.90
C GLN A 47 9.13 -1.13 4.60
N GLU A 48 9.72 -1.82 5.57
CA GLU A 48 10.09 -3.24 5.44
C GLU A 48 8.84 -4.08 5.14
N LEU A 49 7.76 -3.92 5.91
CA LEU A 49 6.50 -4.65 5.67
C LEU A 49 5.93 -4.40 4.27
N ILE A 50 5.92 -3.14 3.80
CA ILE A 50 5.44 -2.80 2.45
C ILE A 50 6.36 -3.35 1.36
N SER A 51 7.68 -3.35 1.59
CA SER A 51 8.66 -3.86 0.63
C SER A 51 8.52 -5.36 0.34
N GLN A 52 7.97 -6.11 1.29
CA GLN A 52 7.77 -7.56 1.17
C GLN A 52 6.42 -7.92 0.53
N GLN A 53 5.59 -6.94 0.20
CA GLN A 53 4.26 -7.20 -0.36
C GLN A 53 4.34 -7.60 -1.84
N PRO A 54 3.51 -8.56 -2.28
CA PRO A 54 3.64 -9.17 -3.60
C PRO A 54 3.47 -8.17 -4.74
N ASP A 55 2.60 -7.17 -4.58
CA ASP A 55 2.40 -6.08 -5.53
C ASP A 55 3.62 -5.15 -5.62
N PHE A 56 4.25 -4.84 -4.50
CA PHE A 56 5.48 -4.06 -4.46
C PHE A 56 6.64 -4.81 -5.12
N LEU A 57 6.79 -6.10 -4.81
CA LEU A 57 7.81 -6.97 -5.42
C LEU A 57 7.60 -7.14 -6.93
N ALA A 58 6.35 -7.29 -7.38
CA ALA A 58 6.01 -7.37 -8.80
C ALA A 58 6.37 -6.08 -9.56
N GLN A 59 6.11 -4.91 -8.97
CA GLN A 59 6.53 -3.62 -9.54
C GLN A 59 8.06 -3.49 -9.60
N LYS A 60 8.77 -3.95 -8.56
CA LYS A 60 10.24 -3.92 -8.54
C LYS A 60 10.84 -4.82 -9.63
N GLY A 61 10.30 -6.03 -9.82
CA GLY A 61 10.74 -6.93 -10.88
C GLY A 61 10.54 -6.33 -12.28
N GLN A 62 9.46 -5.59 -12.50
CA GLN A 62 9.24 -4.85 -13.75
C GLN A 62 10.28 -3.74 -13.98
N LEU A 63 10.78 -3.09 -12.93
CA LEU A 63 11.84 -2.09 -13.05
C LEU A 63 13.22 -2.69 -13.36
N GLU A 64 13.52 -3.88 -12.83
CA GLU A 64 14.78 -4.59 -13.13
C GLU A 64 14.84 -5.12 -14.56
N GLU A 65 13.70 -5.30 -15.24
CA GLU A 65 13.63 -5.76 -16.63
C GLU A 65 13.80 -4.63 -17.67
N ILE A 66 13.72 -3.36 -17.24
CA ILE A 66 13.78 -2.17 -18.13
C ILE A 66 15.22 -1.63 -18.30
N ILE A 67 16.22 -2.21 -17.62
CA ILE A 67 17.61 -1.71 -17.59
C ILE A 67 18.52 -2.48 -18.56
#